data_AF-A0A1I1U5N9-F1
#
_entry.id   AF-A0A1I1U5N9-F1
#
_cell.length_a   1.000
_cell.length_b   1.000
_cell.length_c   1.000
_cell.angle_alpha   90.00
_cell.angle_beta   90.00
_cell.angle_gamma   90.00
#
_symmetry.space_group_name_H-M   'P 1'
#
loop_
_entity.id
_entity.type
_entity.pdbx_description
1 polymer ?
#
loop_
_entity_poly.entity_id
_entity_poly.type
_entity_poly.pdbx_seq_one_letter_code
_entity_poly.pdbx_strand_id
1 'polypeptide(L)'
;DKGYDSEAIRNKVRERNSSPVIPRKQNSKTGNGDIDWCLYKYRHLVENAFARLKHFRAIATRYDKLKLQFESMLALACAMIWLPM
;
A
#
# COMPACT_ATOMS: atom_id res chain seq x y z
N ASP A 1 4.25 -6.98 7.87
CA ASP A 1 5.07 -6.12 7.00
C ASP A 1 6.40 -6.72 6.54
N LYS A 2 7.18 -7.36 7.42
CA LYS A 2 8.47 -8.02 7.10
C LYS A 2 8.39 -9.19 6.09
N GLY A 3 7.21 -9.46 5.52
CA GLY A 3 7.00 -10.50 4.50
C GLY A 3 7.62 -10.16 3.14
N TYR A 4 7.81 -8.86 2.87
CA TYR A 4 8.41 -8.35 1.62
C TYR A 4 9.92 -8.14 1.71
N ASP A 5 10.59 -8.81 2.67
CA ASP A 5 12.05 -8.77 2.77
C ASP A 5 12.70 -9.55 1.61
N SER A 6 12.76 -8.92 0.44
CA SER A 6 13.34 -9.44 -0.79
C SER A 6 14.25 -8.39 -1.42
N GLU A 7 15.52 -8.75 -1.63
CA GLU A 7 16.47 -7.89 -2.33
C GLU A 7 16.04 -7.58 -3.76
N ALA A 8 15.38 -8.51 -4.44
CA ALA A 8 14.89 -8.29 -5.80
C ALA A 8 13.85 -7.16 -5.85
N ILE A 9 13.00 -7.04 -4.83
CA ILE A 9 12.03 -5.94 -4.70
C ILE A 9 12.77 -4.62 -4.45
N ARG A 10 13.74 -4.61 -3.53
CA ARG A 10 14.54 -3.41 -3.21
C ARG A 10 15.30 -2.90 -4.43
N ASN A 11 15.92 -3.80 -5.20
CA ASN A 11 16.68 -3.44 -6.40
C ASN A 11 15.76 -2.82 -7.46
N LYS A 12 14.57 -3.39 -7.70
CA LYS A 12 13.58 -2.77 -8.61
C LYS A 12 13.14 -1.37 -8.18
N VAL A 13 13.06 -1.11 -6.87
CA VAL A 13 12.73 0.22 -6.33
C VAL A 13 13.90 1.19 -6.55
N ARG A 14 15.14 0.75 -6.32
CA ARG A 14 16.36 1.53 -6.57
C ARG A 14 16.56 1.85 -8.06
N GLU A 15 16.28 0.90 -8.94
CA GLU A 15 16.30 1.08 -10.41
C GLU A 15 15.32 2.18 -10.87
N ARG A 16 14.24 2.41 -10.11
CA ARG A 16 13.28 3.49 -10.34
C ARG A 16 13.64 4.79 -9.62
N ASN A 17 14.89 4.94 -9.19
CA ASN A 17 15.39 6.11 -8.43
C ASN A 17 14.58 6.40 -7.17
N SER A 18 14.07 5.36 -6.51
CA SER A 18 13.30 5.46 -5.28
C SER A 18 13.98 4.74 -4.12
N SER A 19 13.73 5.19 -2.89
CA SER A 19 14.30 4.57 -1.68
C SER A 19 13.35 3.51 -1.10
N PRO A 20 13.77 2.24 -0.98
CA PRO A 20 12.92 1.19 -0.43
C PRO A 20 12.82 1.28 1.10
N VAL A 21 11.70 1.79 1.60
CA VAL A 21 11.39 1.85 3.05
C VAL A 21 10.66 0.58 3.49
N ILE A 22 11.33 -0.57 3.36
CA ILE A 22 10.77 -1.88 3.68
C ILE A 22 11.58 -2.47 4.84
N PRO A 23 10.98 -2.78 5.99
CA PRO A 23 11.69 -3.45 7.09
C PRO A 23 12.14 -4.87 6.73
N ARG A 24 13.38 -5.20 7.04
CA ARG A 24 13.93 -6.55 6.97
C ARG A 24 13.42 -7.43 8.10
N LYS A 25 13.45 -8.74 7.89
CA LYS A 25 13.19 -9.74 8.94
C LYS A 25 14.28 -9.70 10.00
N GLN A 26 13.94 -10.10 11.23
CA GLN A 26 14.90 -10.14 12.33
C GLN A 26 16.09 -11.07 12.08
N ASN A 27 15.91 -12.11 11.26
CA ASN A 27 16.94 -13.05 10.85
C ASN A 27 17.73 -12.62 9.60
N SER A 28 17.51 -11.40 9.10
CA SER A 28 18.25 -10.89 7.94
C SER A 28 19.69 -10.56 8.35
N LYS A 29 20.66 -10.93 7.51
CA LYS A 29 22.09 -10.63 7.74
C LYS A 29 22.36 -9.12 7.75
N THR A 30 21.56 -8.37 6.99
CA THR A 30 21.58 -6.91 6.95
C THR A 30 20.51 -6.40 7.90
N GLY A 31 20.87 -5.50 8.81
CA GLY A 31 19.92 -4.86 9.73
C GLY A 31 19.07 -3.78 9.07
N ASN A 32 18.29 -3.05 9.87
CA ASN A 32 17.38 -1.98 9.42
C ASN A 32 17.93 -0.56 9.72
N GLY A 33 19.25 -0.39 9.74
CA GLY A 33 19.88 0.90 10.07
C GLY A 33 19.72 1.96 8.98
N ASP A 34 19.46 1.54 7.75
CA ASP A 34 19.30 2.38 6.55
C ASP A 34 17.84 2.85 6.32
N ILE A 35 16.90 2.46 7.19
CA ILE A 35 15.47 2.72 7.01
C ILE A 35 15.06 4.02 7.68
N ASP A 36 14.41 4.90 6.92
CA ASP A 36 13.69 6.04 7.47
C ASP A 36 12.39 5.58 8.15
N TRP A 37 12.44 5.46 9.48
CA TRP A 37 11.31 5.07 10.31
C TRP A 37 10.20 6.12 10.37
N CYS A 38 10.53 7.41 10.18
CA CYS A 38 9.53 8.46 10.09
C CYS A 38 8.69 8.27 8.82
N LEU A 39 9.35 8.04 7.68
CA LEU A 39 8.66 7.75 6.42
C LEU A 39 7.87 6.44 6.47
N TYR A 40 8.43 5.41 7.11
CA TYR A 40 7.75 4.12 7.31
C TYR A 40 6.44 4.27 8.07
N LYS A 41 6.37 5.20 9.04
CA LYS A 41 5.16 5.46 9.82
C LYS A 41 4.00 5.90 8.92
N TYR A 42 4.22 6.76 7.93
CA TYR A 42 3.15 7.25 7.05
C TYR A 42 2.45 6.16 6.23
N ARG A 43 3.02 4.95 6.13
CA ARG A 43 2.37 3.79 5.51
C ARG A 43 0.98 3.50 6.13
N HIS A 44 0.78 3.79 7.41
CA HIS A 44 -0.52 3.59 8.07
C HIS A 44 -1.64 4.42 7.41
N LEU A 45 -1.33 5.56 6.78
CA LEU A 45 -2.32 6.38 6.10
C LEU A 45 -2.90 5.65 4.88
N VAL A 46 -2.03 4.96 4.14
CA VAL A 46 -2.43 4.15 2.98
C VAL A 46 -3.23 2.93 3.45
N GLU A 47 -2.78 2.25 4.51
CA GLU A 47 -3.52 1.13 5.10
C GLU A 47 -4.93 1.55 5.57
N ASN A 48 -5.04 2.71 6.22
CA ASN A 48 -6.32 3.27 6.65
C ASN A 48 -7.23 3.60 5.46
N ALA A 49 -6.69 4.12 4.35
CA ALA A 49 -7.47 4.36 3.13
C ALA A 49 -8.03 3.06 2.55
N PHE A 50 -7.22 2.00 2.48
CA PHE A 50 -7.68 0.68 2.04
C PHE A 50 -8.69 0.06 3.01
N ALA A 51 -8.52 0.24 4.32
CA ALA A 51 -9.50 -0.20 5.30
C ALA A 51 -10.85 0.49 5.07
N ARG A 52 -10.85 1.81 4.82
CA ARG A 52 -12.07 2.57 4.48
C ARG A 52 -12.71 2.08 3.18
N LEU A 53 -11.91 1.81 2.14
CA LEU A 53 -12.41 1.25 0.88
C LEU A 53 -13.08 -0.12 1.08
N LYS A 54 -12.58 -0.93 2.01
CA LYS A 54 -13.17 -2.25 2.32
C LYS A 54 -14.51 -2.17 3.05
N HIS A 55 -14.92 -1.01 3.60
CA HIS A 55 -16.29 -0.85 4.11
C HIS A 55 -17.34 -0.92 3.00
N PHE A 56 -16.97 -0.53 1.78
CA PHE A 56 -17.82 -0.69 0.61
C PHE A 56 -17.80 -2.15 0.18
N ARG A 57 -18.82 -2.92 0.58
CA ARG A 57 -18.91 -4.36 0.30
C ARG A 57 -18.68 -4.68 -1.18
N ALA A 58 -19.30 -3.93 -2.09
CA ALA A 58 -19.17 -4.12 -3.53
C ALA A 58 -17.71 -4.05 -4.03
N ILE A 59 -16.91 -3.16 -3.43
CA ILE A 59 -15.48 -3.01 -3.73
C ILE A 59 -14.68 -4.15 -3.10
N ALA A 60 -14.94 -4.43 -1.81
CA ALA A 60 -14.21 -5.45 -1.06
C ALA A 60 -14.33 -6.85 -1.68
N THR A 61 -15.52 -7.21 -2.17
CA THR A 61 -15.79 -8.51 -2.79
C THR A 61 -15.70 -8.50 -4.31
N ARG A 62 -15.42 -7.33 -4.92
CA ARG A 62 -15.35 -7.14 -6.38
C ARG A 62 -16.59 -7.69 -7.10
N TYR A 63 -17.77 -7.15 -6.78
CA TYR A 63 -19.03 -7.59 -7.40
C TYR A 63 -19.17 -7.20 -8.87
N ASP A 64 -18.56 -6.10 -9.29
CA ASP A 64 -18.59 -5.68 -10.69
C ASP A 64 -17.82 -6.67 -11.58
N LYS A 65 -18.51 -7.25 -12.57
CA LYS A 65 -17.91 -8.18 -13.53
C LYS A 65 -16.98 -7.49 -14.51
N LEU A 66 -17.36 -6.27 -14.92
CA LEU A 66 -16.58 -5.49 -15.87
C LEU A 66 -15.55 -4.63 -15.13
N LYS A 67 -14.31 -4.67 -15.63
CA LYS A 67 -13.21 -3.85 -15.09
C LYS A 67 -13.57 -2.37 -15.02
N LEU A 68 -14.20 -1.82 -16.07
CA LEU A 68 -14.58 -0.41 -16.14
C LEU A 68 -15.59 -0.01 -15.05
N GLN A 69 -16.56 -0.87 -14.76
CA GLN A 69 -17.56 -0.62 -13.72
C GLN A 69 -16.89 -0.62 -12.34
N PHE A 70 -16.02 -1.60 -12.08
CA PHE A 70 -15.25 -1.65 -10.84
C PHE A 70 -14.38 -0.40 -10.65
N GLU A 71 -13.66 0.04 -11.70
CA GLU A 71 -12.83 1.25 -11.65
C GLU A 71 -13.67 2.50 -11.37
N SER A 72 -14.85 2.61 -11.98
CA SER A 72 -15.78 3.72 -11.75
C SER A 72 -16.29 3.76 -10.31
N MET A 73 -16.70 2.60 -9.76
CA MET A 73 -17.14 2.48 -8.36
C MET A 73 -16.00 2.75 -7.37
N LEU A 74 -14.79 2.30 -7.69
CA LEU A 74 -13.61 2.56 -6.89
C LEU A 74 -13.27 4.06 -6.86
N ALA A 75 -13.32 4.74 -8.01
CA ALA A 75 -13.10 6.18 -8.10
C ALA A 75 -14.15 6.96 -7.29
N LEU A 76 -15.42 6.55 -7.37
CA LEU A 76 -16.50 7.15 -6.59
C LEU A 76 -16.27 7.00 -5.07
N ALA A 77 -15.92 5.80 -4.61
CA ALA A 77 -15.63 5.57 -3.19
C ALA A 77 -14.42 6.39 -2.71
N CYS A 78 -13.37 6.52 -3.53
CA CYS A 78 -12.25 7.41 -3.24
C CYS A 78 -12.69 8.87 -3.10
N ALA A 79 -13.56 9.36 -4.00
CA ALA A 79 -14.10 10.71 -3.92
C ALA A 79 -14.92 10.94 -2.64
N MET A 80 -15.76 9.99 -2.26
CA MET A 80 -16.54 10.05 -1.01
C MET A 80 -15.65 10.01 0.24
N ILE A 81 -14.53 9.30 0.19
CA ILE A 81 -13.55 9.23 1.28
C ILE A 81 -12.80 10.56 1.45
N TRP A 82 -12.57 11.26 0.35
CA TRP A 82 -11.78 12.49 0.26
C TRP A 82 -12.57 13.75 0.60
N LEU A 83 -13.81 13.86 0.14
CA LEU A 83 -14.63 15.06 0.34
C LEU A 83 -15.07 15.17 1.81
N PRO A 84 -14.94 16.35 2.44
CA PRO A 84 -15.58 16.62 3.72
C PRO A 84 -17.08 16.75 3.45
N MET A 85 -17.83 15.69 3.73
CA MET A 85 -19.29 15.76 3.77
C MET A 85 -19.77 16.27 5.12
#